data_AF-A0A537QAR5-F1
#
_entry.id   AF-A0A537QAR5-F1
#
_cell.length_a   1.000
_cell.length_b   1.000
_cell.length_c   1.000
_cell.angle_alpha   90.00
_cell.angle_beta   90.00
_cell.angle_gamma   90.00
#
_symmetry.space_group_name_H-M   'P 1'
#
loop_
_entity.id
_entity.type
_entity.pdbx_description
1 polymer ?
#
loop_
_entity_poly.entity_id
_entity_poly.type
_entity_poly.pdbx_seq_one_letter_code
_entity_poly.pdbx_strand_id
1 'polypeptide(L)'
;MALTLVIGNKNYSSWSMRPWLAMRACNIAFDEVFIPLYTENKADKERILGFTRSGKVPALIDGDVTVWDSLAIIEYVAERFPEARLWPEDRARRAHARSISCEMHSGFLPLRNECGMNLHRPVAPVALSADTKANIARIEEIWLECRARYGKSGPFLFGAFSGADAMFAPVVHRFRTYAIEVALEAKGYMATMMALPAFQQWTREGLAETLVIEKFETV
;
A
#
# COMPACT_ATOMS: atom_id res chain seq x y z
N MET A 1 14.36 17.38 11.79
CA MET A 1 13.54 18.22 10.88
C MET A 1 12.20 17.51 10.70
N ALA A 2 11.19 18.14 10.11
CA ALA A 2 9.97 17.41 9.76
C ALA A 2 10.26 16.40 8.64
N LEU A 3 9.62 15.23 8.68
CA LEU A 3 9.70 14.25 7.60
C LEU A 3 8.92 14.77 6.39
N THR A 4 9.44 14.55 5.19
CA THR A 4 8.70 14.83 3.94
C THR A 4 8.49 13.55 3.16
N LEU A 5 7.25 13.18 2.89
CA LEU A 5 6.91 12.04 2.03
C LEU A 5 6.43 12.55 0.67
N VAL A 6 7.21 12.24 -0.36
CA VAL A 6 6.89 12.52 -1.76
C VAL A 6 6.06 11.38 -2.33
N ILE A 7 4.88 11.68 -2.84
CA ILE A 7 3.93 10.69 -3.36
C ILE A 7 3.46 11.03 -4.78
N GLY A 8 2.96 10.01 -5.47
CA GLY A 8 2.21 10.16 -6.71
C GLY A 8 0.69 10.23 -6.48
N ASN A 9 -0.06 10.18 -7.58
CA ASN A 9 -1.53 10.19 -7.58
C ASN A 9 -2.10 9.13 -6.65
N LYS A 10 -2.95 9.52 -5.70
CA LYS A 10 -3.60 8.58 -4.78
C LYS A 10 -4.58 7.66 -5.50
N ASN A 11 -5.14 8.11 -6.63
CA ASN A 11 -5.98 7.29 -7.49
C ASN A 11 -5.23 6.06 -8.07
N TYR A 12 -3.94 6.21 -8.39
CA TYR A 12 -3.18 5.21 -9.17
C TYR A 12 -1.94 4.62 -8.46
N SER A 13 -1.32 5.36 -7.53
CA SER A 13 0.00 5.05 -6.97
C SER A 13 -0.10 4.11 -5.78
N SER A 14 -0.29 2.82 -6.08
CA SER A 14 -0.28 1.77 -5.04
C SER A 14 1.01 1.73 -4.21
N TRP A 15 2.15 2.13 -4.78
CA TRP A 15 3.42 2.21 -4.05
C TRP A 15 3.45 3.37 -3.06
N SER A 16 2.87 4.51 -3.39
CA SER A 16 2.82 5.67 -2.48
C SER A 16 1.87 5.43 -1.30
N MET A 17 0.78 4.70 -1.53
CA MET A 17 -0.19 4.37 -0.49
C MET A 17 0.43 3.64 0.70
N ARG A 18 1.39 2.74 0.46
CA ARG A 18 1.92 1.85 1.50
C ARG A 18 2.61 2.61 2.64
N PRO A 19 3.70 3.38 2.40
CA PRO A 19 4.33 4.14 3.47
C PRO A 19 3.44 5.26 3.99
N TRP A 20 2.62 5.88 3.12
CA TRP A 20 1.67 6.91 3.55
C TRP A 20 0.69 6.36 4.59
N LEU A 21 0.10 5.19 4.32
CA LEU A 21 -0.84 4.55 5.24
C LEU A 21 -0.14 4.10 6.52
N ALA A 22 1.07 3.53 6.41
CA ALA A 22 1.86 3.13 7.57
C ALA A 22 2.10 4.32 8.52
N MET A 23 2.54 5.46 7.98
CA MET A 23 2.82 6.65 8.78
C MET A 23 1.54 7.28 9.36
N ARG A 24 0.48 7.45 8.54
CA ARG A 24 -0.78 8.04 9.01
C ARG A 24 -1.50 7.17 10.04
N ALA A 25 -1.58 5.85 9.84
CA ALA A 25 -2.24 4.94 10.77
C ALA A 25 -1.54 4.85 12.13
N CYS A 26 -0.23 5.09 12.15
CA CYS A 26 0.59 5.12 13.37
C CYS A 26 0.81 6.54 13.93
N ASN A 27 0.06 7.54 13.46
CA ASN A 27 0.17 8.94 13.89
C ASN A 27 1.58 9.55 13.78
N ILE A 28 2.35 9.11 12.79
CA ILE A 28 3.68 9.66 12.50
C ILE A 28 3.49 10.89 11.62
N ALA A 29 3.93 12.05 12.13
CA ALA A 29 3.80 13.33 11.43
C ALA A 29 4.76 13.39 10.22
N PHE A 30 4.23 13.85 9.09
CA PHE A 30 5.01 14.15 7.89
C PHE A 30 4.29 15.17 7.01
N ASP A 31 5.09 15.97 6.32
CA ASP A 31 4.67 16.85 5.24
C ASP A 31 4.55 16.02 3.95
N GLU A 32 3.43 16.20 3.24
CA GLU A 32 3.14 15.49 2.00
C GLU A 32 3.49 16.37 0.80
N VAL A 33 4.31 15.86 -0.12
CA VAL A 33 4.58 16.50 -1.41
C VAL A 33 3.99 15.61 -2.51
N PHE A 34 2.95 16.11 -3.15
CA PHE A 34 2.34 15.45 -4.31
C PHE A 34 3.02 15.87 -5.62
N ILE A 35 3.38 14.88 -6.44
CA ILE A 35 3.84 15.07 -7.81
C ILE A 35 3.03 14.16 -8.75
N PRO A 36 2.31 14.71 -9.74
CA PRO A 36 1.62 13.94 -10.77
C PRO A 36 2.53 12.92 -11.46
N LEU A 37 2.03 11.70 -11.66
CA LEU A 37 2.73 10.64 -12.38
C LEU A 37 2.23 10.52 -13.81
N TYR A 38 3.11 10.02 -14.69
CA TYR A 38 2.79 9.72 -16.09
C TYR A 38 2.22 10.92 -16.87
N THR A 39 2.61 12.13 -16.50
CA THR A 39 2.34 13.35 -17.27
C THR A 39 3.37 13.50 -18.40
N GLU A 40 2.99 14.17 -19.49
CA GLU A 40 3.94 14.57 -20.54
C GLU A 40 4.85 15.73 -20.11
N ASN A 41 4.58 16.31 -18.92
CA ASN A 41 5.34 17.42 -18.38
C ASN A 41 6.70 16.94 -17.81
N LYS A 42 7.78 17.25 -18.52
CA LYS A 42 9.15 16.94 -18.08
C LYS A 42 9.49 17.54 -16.71
N ALA A 43 8.89 18.68 -16.35
CA ALA A 43 9.13 19.32 -15.06
C ALA A 43 8.69 18.44 -13.88
N ASP A 44 7.66 17.61 -14.02
CA ASP A 44 7.24 16.69 -12.95
C ASP A 44 8.30 15.59 -12.71
N LYS A 45 8.89 15.08 -13.80
CA LYS A 45 9.99 14.11 -13.70
C LYS A 45 11.23 14.73 -13.05
N GLU A 46 11.57 15.96 -13.42
CA GLU A 46 12.68 16.72 -12.83
C GLU A 46 12.45 16.99 -11.34
N ARG A 47 11.21 17.34 -10.94
CA ARG A 47 10.84 17.49 -9.53
C ARG A 47 11.07 16.21 -8.75
N ILE A 48 10.65 15.04 -9.26
CA ILE A 48 10.93 13.75 -8.58
C ILE A 48 12.43 13.50 -8.47
N LEU A 49 13.21 13.77 -9.53
CA LEU A 49 14.66 13.62 -9.51
C LEU A 49 15.35 14.57 -8.53
N GLY A 50 14.75 15.73 -8.24
CA GLY A 50 15.18 16.64 -7.19
C GLY A 50 15.05 16.08 -5.77
N PHE A 51 14.12 15.14 -5.56
CA PHE A 51 13.96 14.44 -4.27
C PHE A 51 14.69 13.11 -4.20
N THR A 52 14.71 12.32 -5.28
CA THR A 52 15.31 10.99 -5.28
C THR A 52 15.96 10.65 -6.62
N ARG A 53 17.19 10.14 -6.55
CA ARG A 53 17.95 9.66 -7.72
C ARG A 53 17.29 8.48 -8.43
N SER A 54 16.40 7.75 -7.75
CA SER A 54 15.63 6.67 -8.37
C SER A 54 14.66 7.17 -9.44
N GLY A 55 14.29 8.47 -9.38
CA GLY A 55 13.30 9.06 -10.27
C GLY A 55 11.90 8.46 -10.11
N LYS A 56 11.60 7.84 -8.96
CA LYS A 56 10.33 7.16 -8.65
C LYS A 56 9.82 7.64 -7.30
N VAL A 57 8.50 7.57 -7.12
CA VAL A 57 7.83 7.77 -5.83
C VAL A 57 7.31 6.40 -5.32
N PRO A 58 7.16 6.20 -4.00
CA PRO A 58 7.41 7.15 -2.91
C PRO A 58 8.90 7.39 -2.62
N ALA A 59 9.19 8.55 -2.02
CA ALA A 59 10.47 8.87 -1.41
C ALA A 59 10.25 9.62 -0.10
N LEU A 60 10.96 9.23 0.96
CA LEU A 60 10.96 9.88 2.26
C LEU A 60 12.26 10.68 2.44
N ILE A 61 12.13 11.92 2.88
CA ILE A 61 13.25 12.81 3.22
C ILE A 61 13.24 13.04 4.74
N ASP A 62 14.37 12.76 5.40
CA ASP A 62 14.66 13.10 6.80
C ASP A 62 16.03 13.78 6.89
N GLY A 63 16.04 15.11 6.82
CA GLY A 63 17.28 15.89 6.73
C GLY A 63 18.12 15.49 5.51
N ASP A 64 19.33 15.00 5.74
CA ASP A 64 20.24 14.54 4.69
C ASP A 64 19.96 13.10 4.23
N VAL A 65 19.05 12.39 4.90
CA VAL A 65 18.68 11.01 4.55
C VAL A 65 17.53 11.02 3.55
N THR A 66 17.72 10.31 2.44
CA THR A 66 16.67 10.04 1.44
C THR A 66 16.47 8.54 1.34
N VAL A 67 15.25 8.08 1.62
CA VAL A 67 14.86 6.67 1.51
C VAL A 67 13.84 6.53 0.39
N TRP A 68 14.16 5.74 -0.63
CA TRP A 68 13.23 5.34 -1.69
C TRP A 68 12.88 3.86 -1.52
N ASP A 69 11.80 3.43 -2.19
CA ASP A 69 11.15 2.12 -2.01
C ASP A 69 10.18 2.08 -0.82
N SER A 70 8.95 1.64 -1.07
CA SER A 70 7.88 1.63 -0.07
C SER A 70 8.20 0.80 1.17
N LEU A 71 8.83 -0.37 1.01
CA LEU A 71 9.12 -1.24 2.15
C LEU A 71 10.32 -0.72 2.93
N ALA A 72 11.33 -0.20 2.23
CA ALA A 72 12.48 0.45 2.87
C ALA A 72 12.06 1.68 3.68
N ILE A 73 11.11 2.49 3.17
CA ILE A 73 10.55 3.63 3.92
C ILE A 73 9.84 3.15 5.19
N ILE A 74 9.04 2.08 5.12
CA ILE A 74 8.35 1.51 6.29
C ILE A 74 9.37 1.00 7.32
N GLU A 75 10.45 0.33 6.89
CA GLU A 75 11.52 -0.14 7.79
C GLU A 75 12.25 1.05 8.44
N TYR A 76 12.64 2.06 7.67
CA TYR A 76 13.29 3.26 8.19
C TYR A 76 12.42 3.98 9.24
N VAL A 77 11.13 4.14 8.96
CA VAL A 77 10.19 4.76 9.89
C VAL A 77 10.02 3.89 11.14
N ALA A 78 10.01 2.56 11.01
CA ALA A 78 9.95 1.66 12.15
C ALA A 78 11.20 1.74 13.06
N GLU A 79 12.38 1.98 12.47
CA GLU A 79 13.61 2.22 13.23
C GLU A 79 13.62 3.61 13.89
N ARG A 80 13.09 4.62 13.19
CA ARG A 80 13.07 6.01 13.66
C ARG A 80 12.05 6.26 14.76
N PHE A 81 10.92 5.54 14.72
CA PHE A 81 9.79 5.63 15.66
C PHE A 81 9.43 4.24 16.20
N PRO A 82 10.29 3.62 17.01
CA PRO A 82 10.05 2.26 17.54
C PRO A 82 8.75 2.16 18.36
N GLU A 83 8.32 3.25 18.99
CA GLU A 83 7.06 3.36 19.73
C GLU A 83 5.82 3.18 18.86
N ALA A 84 5.92 3.43 17.55
CA ALA A 84 4.84 3.20 16.59
C ALA A 84 4.55 1.71 16.37
N ARG A 85 5.48 0.82 16.75
CA ARG A 85 5.34 -0.65 16.67
C ARG A 85 4.84 -1.15 15.31
N LEU A 86 5.36 -0.56 14.23
CA LEU A 86 5.03 -0.93 12.85
C LEU A 86 5.28 -2.41 12.56
N TRP A 87 6.18 -3.05 13.30
CA TRP A 87 6.41 -4.49 13.22
C TRP A 87 6.16 -5.17 14.56
N PRO A 88 5.73 -6.45 14.57
CA PRO A 88 5.63 -7.21 15.80
C PRO A 88 6.93 -7.22 16.62
N GLU A 89 6.82 -7.12 17.94
CA GLU A 89 7.98 -7.15 18.85
C GLU A 89 8.59 -8.57 18.93
N ASP A 90 7.76 -9.62 18.87
CA ASP A 90 8.22 -10.99 18.81
C ASP A 90 9.02 -11.27 17.53
N ARG A 91 10.20 -11.89 17.69
CA ARG A 91 11.14 -12.15 16.60
C ARG A 91 10.53 -13.00 15.50
N ALA A 92 9.80 -14.06 15.84
CA ALA A 92 9.23 -14.98 14.86
C ALA A 92 8.06 -14.35 14.10
N ARG A 93 7.16 -13.64 14.81
CA ARG A 93 6.06 -12.87 14.20
C ARG A 93 6.59 -11.78 13.27
N ARG A 94 7.65 -11.06 13.67
CA ARG A 94 8.28 -10.04 12.82
C ARG A 94 8.91 -10.63 11.58
N ALA A 95 9.59 -11.77 11.70
CA ALA A 95 10.14 -12.47 10.55
C ALA A 95 9.02 -12.83 9.56
N HIS A 96 7.90 -13.38 10.06
CA HIS A 96 6.74 -13.69 9.23
C HIS A 96 6.14 -12.45 8.56
N ALA A 97 5.92 -11.36 9.30
CA ALA A 97 5.40 -10.10 8.76
C ALA A 97 6.29 -9.53 7.64
N ARG A 98 7.61 -9.58 7.82
CA ARG A 98 8.58 -9.16 6.80
C ARG A 98 8.57 -10.09 5.59
N SER A 99 8.50 -11.41 5.76
CA SER A 99 8.46 -12.37 4.66
C SER A 99 7.28 -12.13 3.73
N ILE A 100 6.06 -11.97 4.26
CA ILE A 100 4.87 -11.73 3.42
C ILE A 100 4.88 -10.33 2.81
N SER A 101 5.49 -9.35 3.50
CA SER A 101 5.68 -8.01 2.98
C SER A 101 6.65 -8.01 1.79
N CYS A 102 7.73 -8.78 1.86
CA CYS A 102 8.67 -8.99 0.77
C CYS A 102 8.03 -9.76 -0.39
N GLU A 103 7.27 -10.82 -0.12
CA GLU A 103 6.50 -11.56 -1.14
C GLU A 103 5.54 -10.62 -1.88
N MET A 104 4.82 -9.77 -1.15
CA MET A 104 3.99 -8.73 -1.74
C MET A 104 4.80 -7.67 -2.48
N HIS A 105 5.98 -7.31 -1.99
CA HIS A 105 6.84 -6.32 -2.63
C HIS A 105 7.34 -6.80 -4.01
N SER A 106 7.87 -8.01 -4.11
CA SER A 106 8.49 -8.53 -5.35
C SER A 106 7.58 -9.42 -6.19
N GLY A 107 6.36 -9.72 -5.74
CA GLY A 107 5.47 -10.70 -6.35
C GLY A 107 4.13 -10.15 -6.85
N PHE A 108 3.27 -11.10 -7.21
CA PHE A 108 1.89 -10.92 -7.65
C PHE A 108 1.72 -10.09 -8.93
N LEU A 109 2.64 -10.23 -9.89
CA LEU A 109 2.64 -9.48 -11.14
C LEU A 109 1.36 -9.68 -11.98
N PRO A 110 0.85 -10.91 -12.20
CA PRO A 110 -0.42 -11.12 -12.90
C PRO A 110 -1.58 -10.28 -12.33
N LEU A 111 -1.79 -10.37 -11.01
CA LEU A 111 -2.81 -9.55 -10.33
C LEU A 111 -2.55 -8.05 -10.49
N ARG A 112 -1.31 -7.60 -10.38
CA ARG A 112 -0.98 -6.17 -10.49
C ARG A 112 -1.20 -5.63 -11.90
N ASN A 113 -1.05 -6.47 -12.91
CA ASN A 113 -1.24 -6.09 -14.32
C ASN A 113 -2.71 -6.11 -14.72
N GLU A 114 -3.46 -7.14 -14.32
CA GLU A 114 -4.89 -7.29 -14.66
C GLU A 114 -5.81 -6.50 -13.72
N CYS A 115 -5.36 -6.24 -12.49
CA CYS A 115 -6.09 -5.48 -11.48
C CYS A 115 -5.23 -4.33 -10.95
N GLY A 116 -5.06 -3.30 -11.78
CA GLY A 116 -4.35 -2.07 -11.43
C GLY A 116 -4.98 -1.33 -10.25
N MET A 117 -4.32 -0.30 -9.73
CA MET A 117 -4.99 0.61 -8.80
C MET A 117 -5.61 1.74 -9.60
N ASN A 118 -6.94 1.84 -9.56
CA ASN A 118 -7.73 2.94 -10.09
C ASN A 118 -8.98 3.03 -9.18
N LEU A 119 -9.07 4.10 -8.39
CA LEU A 119 -10.19 4.33 -7.46
C LEU A 119 -11.41 4.93 -8.16
N HIS A 120 -11.23 5.64 -9.28
CA HIS A 120 -12.33 6.16 -10.11
C HIS A 120 -13.08 5.06 -10.84
N ARG A 121 -12.42 3.94 -11.14
CA ARG A 121 -13.04 2.78 -11.77
C ARG A 121 -14.26 2.29 -10.95
N PRO A 122 -15.44 2.12 -11.59
CA PRO A 122 -16.59 1.50 -10.94
C PRO A 122 -16.27 0.13 -10.37
N VAL A 123 -16.96 -0.25 -9.29
CA VAL A 123 -16.84 -1.61 -8.73
C VAL A 123 -17.51 -2.60 -9.68
N ALA A 124 -16.71 -3.43 -10.33
CA ALA A 124 -17.19 -4.43 -11.28
C ALA A 124 -16.13 -5.52 -11.54
N PRO A 125 -16.54 -6.79 -11.74
CA PRO A 125 -15.62 -7.87 -12.04
C PRO A 125 -15.03 -7.74 -13.45
N VAL A 126 -13.89 -8.39 -13.67
CA VAL A 126 -13.26 -8.57 -14.98
C VAL A 126 -12.96 -10.05 -15.22
N ALA A 127 -12.72 -10.42 -16.47
CA ALA A 127 -12.18 -11.75 -16.77
C ALA A 127 -10.72 -11.83 -16.27
N LEU A 128 -10.43 -12.85 -15.47
CA LEU A 128 -9.10 -13.05 -14.86
C LEU A 128 -8.42 -14.28 -15.43
N SER A 129 -7.13 -14.17 -15.69
CA SER A 129 -6.29 -15.30 -16.06
C SER A 129 -6.18 -16.33 -14.92
N ALA A 130 -5.72 -17.54 -15.26
CA ALA A 130 -5.41 -18.55 -14.26
C ALA A 130 -4.32 -18.07 -13.28
N ASP A 131 -3.32 -17.34 -13.78
CA ASP A 131 -2.23 -16.81 -12.97
C ASP A 131 -2.70 -15.74 -11.99
N THR A 132 -3.62 -14.85 -12.41
CA THR A 132 -4.24 -13.88 -11.50
C THR A 132 -5.10 -14.56 -10.43
N LYS A 133 -5.86 -15.60 -10.80
CA LYS A 133 -6.62 -16.40 -9.82
C LYS A 133 -5.69 -17.09 -8.81
N ALA A 134 -4.55 -17.62 -9.26
CA ALA A 134 -3.55 -18.20 -8.37
C ALA A 134 -2.94 -17.15 -7.41
N ASN A 135 -2.70 -15.93 -7.90
CA ASN A 135 -2.24 -14.81 -7.06
C ASN A 135 -3.27 -14.45 -5.99
N ILE A 136 -4.55 -14.37 -6.36
CA ILE A 136 -5.65 -14.10 -5.42
C ILE A 136 -5.71 -15.18 -4.34
N ALA A 137 -5.69 -16.44 -4.73
CA ALA A 137 -5.71 -17.57 -3.80
C ALA A 137 -4.52 -17.54 -2.82
N ARG A 138 -3.31 -17.21 -3.29
CA ARG A 138 -2.12 -17.10 -2.43
C ARG A 138 -2.22 -15.93 -1.45
N ILE A 139 -2.73 -14.78 -1.88
CA ILE A 139 -2.94 -13.63 -1.01
C ILE A 139 -3.95 -13.96 0.08
N GLU A 140 -5.04 -14.62 -0.30
CA GLU A 140 -6.06 -15.06 0.64
C GLU A 140 -5.49 -16.06 1.65
N GLU A 141 -4.73 -17.07 1.21
CA GLU A 141 -4.04 -18.00 2.09
C GLU A 141 -3.17 -17.26 3.13
N ILE A 142 -2.35 -16.29 2.69
CA ILE A 142 -1.52 -15.46 3.57
C ILE A 142 -2.38 -14.75 4.63
N TRP A 143 -3.47 -14.10 4.21
CA TRP A 143 -4.33 -13.36 5.13
C TRP A 143 -5.01 -14.30 6.12
N LEU A 144 -5.56 -15.42 5.65
CA LEU A 144 -6.22 -16.41 6.50
C LEU A 144 -5.25 -17.04 7.49
N GLU A 145 -4.03 -17.39 7.07
CA GLU A 145 -2.99 -17.91 7.96
C GLU A 145 -2.66 -16.88 9.06
N CYS A 146 -2.40 -15.63 8.68
CA CYS A 146 -2.09 -14.57 9.63
C CYS A 146 -3.23 -14.34 10.63
N ARG A 147 -4.48 -14.26 10.13
CA ARG A 147 -5.67 -14.09 10.96
C ARG A 147 -5.90 -15.28 11.89
N ALA A 148 -5.68 -16.51 11.45
CA ALA A 148 -5.79 -17.70 12.28
C ALA A 148 -4.73 -17.74 13.39
N ARG A 149 -3.48 -17.35 13.08
CA ARG A 149 -2.35 -17.42 14.02
C ARG A 149 -2.32 -16.24 15.00
N TYR A 150 -2.68 -15.04 14.55
CA TYR A 150 -2.44 -13.79 15.30
C TYR A 150 -3.69 -12.93 15.51
N GLY A 151 -4.81 -13.25 14.86
CA GLY A 151 -6.03 -12.43 14.89
C GLY A 151 -6.75 -12.37 16.24
N LYS A 152 -6.37 -13.22 17.21
CA LYS A 152 -6.84 -13.10 18.60
C LYS A 152 -6.33 -11.84 19.30
N SER A 153 -5.22 -11.27 18.82
CA SER A 153 -4.58 -10.08 19.40
C SER A 153 -5.05 -8.76 18.77
N GLY A 154 -6.08 -8.80 17.92
CA GLY A 154 -6.66 -7.62 17.29
C GLY A 154 -7.10 -7.89 15.85
N PRO A 155 -7.68 -6.90 15.15
CA PRO A 155 -8.40 -7.14 13.90
C PRO A 155 -7.52 -7.17 12.64
N PHE A 156 -6.22 -6.86 12.76
CA PHE A 156 -5.26 -6.81 11.65
C PHE A 156 -4.48 -8.13 11.48
N LEU A 157 -3.60 -8.22 10.47
CA LEU A 157 -2.88 -9.46 10.13
C LEU A 157 -2.06 -10.00 11.32
N PHE A 158 -1.42 -9.12 12.09
CA PHE A 158 -0.61 -9.49 13.26
C PHE A 158 -1.23 -9.02 14.59
N GLY A 159 -2.55 -8.84 14.62
CA GLY A 159 -3.30 -8.33 15.77
C GLY A 159 -3.49 -6.81 15.69
N ALA A 160 -2.44 -6.04 15.97
CA ALA A 160 -2.40 -4.60 15.74
C ALA A 160 -2.03 -4.28 14.28
N PHE A 161 -2.37 -3.07 13.82
CA PHE A 161 -1.96 -2.60 12.50
C PHE A 161 -0.43 -2.60 12.39
N SER A 162 0.08 -3.09 11.26
CA SER A 162 1.51 -3.26 11.02
C SER A 162 1.91 -2.87 9.60
N GLY A 163 3.22 -2.83 9.35
CA GLY A 163 3.78 -2.66 8.02
C GLY A 163 3.28 -3.71 7.03
N ALA A 164 2.93 -4.92 7.48
CA ALA A 164 2.33 -5.94 6.62
C ALA A 164 0.95 -5.50 6.11
N ASP A 165 0.10 -4.94 6.99
CA ASP A 165 -1.22 -4.42 6.60
C ASP A 165 -1.06 -3.27 5.59
N ALA A 166 -0.10 -2.36 5.82
CA ALA A 166 0.23 -1.30 4.86
C ALA A 166 0.72 -1.86 3.50
N MET A 167 1.51 -2.93 3.52
CA MET A 167 1.97 -3.66 2.32
C MET A 167 0.85 -4.44 1.63
N PHE A 168 -0.29 -4.71 2.26
CA PHE A 168 -1.45 -5.31 1.60
C PHE A 168 -2.59 -4.31 1.31
N ALA A 169 -2.55 -3.08 1.81
CA ALA A 169 -3.64 -2.11 1.65
C ALA A 169 -4.09 -1.84 0.19
N PRO A 170 -3.19 -1.66 -0.80
CA PRO A 170 -3.61 -1.52 -2.19
C PRO A 170 -4.27 -2.78 -2.76
N VAL A 171 -3.97 -3.97 -2.23
CA VAL A 171 -4.63 -5.21 -2.63
C VAL A 171 -6.08 -5.23 -2.14
N VAL A 172 -6.37 -4.68 -0.95
CA VAL A 172 -7.75 -4.48 -0.49
C VAL A 172 -8.52 -3.60 -1.47
N HIS A 173 -7.91 -2.52 -1.98
CA HIS A 173 -8.51 -1.72 -3.05
C HIS A 173 -8.74 -2.52 -4.33
N ARG A 174 -7.75 -3.30 -4.80
CA ARG A 174 -7.91 -4.16 -5.98
C ARG A 174 -9.08 -5.12 -5.81
N PHE A 175 -9.11 -5.85 -4.70
CA PHE A 175 -10.16 -6.85 -4.46
C PHE A 175 -11.55 -6.20 -4.41
N ARG A 176 -11.67 -5.01 -3.81
CA ARG A 176 -12.91 -4.23 -3.84
C ARG A 176 -13.27 -3.77 -5.25
N THR A 177 -12.38 -3.04 -5.93
CA THR A 177 -12.65 -2.41 -7.22
C THR A 177 -12.99 -3.45 -8.29
N TYR A 178 -12.28 -4.57 -8.32
CA TYR A 178 -12.48 -5.64 -9.29
C TYR A 178 -13.48 -6.71 -8.82
N ALA A 179 -14.26 -6.42 -7.77
CA ALA A 179 -15.28 -7.33 -7.21
C ALA A 179 -14.79 -8.78 -7.05
N ILE A 180 -13.57 -8.94 -6.52
CA ILE A 180 -12.95 -10.25 -6.32
C ILE A 180 -13.65 -10.96 -5.18
N GLU A 181 -14.20 -12.14 -5.46
CA GLU A 181 -14.81 -12.99 -4.46
C GLU A 181 -13.72 -13.68 -3.62
N VAL A 182 -13.87 -13.57 -2.29
CA VAL A 182 -12.99 -14.15 -1.28
C VAL A 182 -13.84 -14.71 -0.13
N ALA A 183 -13.26 -15.58 0.68
CA ALA A 183 -13.84 -16.18 1.88
C ALA A 183 -14.26 -15.11 2.90
N LEU A 184 -15.18 -15.49 3.79
CA LEU A 184 -15.80 -14.59 4.76
C LEU A 184 -14.78 -13.93 5.69
N GLU A 185 -13.77 -14.69 6.12
CA GLU A 185 -12.70 -14.23 7.00
C GLU A 185 -11.81 -13.19 6.30
N ALA A 186 -11.51 -13.39 5.01
CA ALA A 186 -10.79 -12.41 4.19
C ALA A 186 -11.64 -11.15 3.97
N LYS A 187 -12.94 -11.28 3.71
CA LYS A 187 -13.90 -10.15 3.66
C LYS A 187 -13.90 -9.37 4.97
N GLY A 188 -13.84 -10.05 6.12
CA GLY A 188 -13.75 -9.42 7.45
C GLY A 188 -12.47 -8.60 7.65
N TYR A 189 -11.32 -9.13 7.21
CA TYR A 189 -10.07 -8.37 7.23
C TYR A 189 -10.10 -7.16 6.29
N MET A 190 -10.62 -7.33 5.07
CA MET A 190 -10.81 -6.20 4.13
C MET A 190 -11.70 -5.11 4.73
N ALA A 191 -12.80 -5.48 5.38
CA ALA A 191 -13.69 -4.53 6.07
C ALA A 191 -12.95 -3.77 7.18
N THR A 192 -12.10 -4.46 7.96
CA THR A 192 -11.24 -3.82 8.97
C THR A 192 -10.33 -2.77 8.34
N MET A 193 -9.64 -3.13 7.25
CA MET A 193 -8.74 -2.20 6.54
C MET A 193 -9.50 -0.99 5.97
N MET A 194 -10.68 -1.20 5.38
CA MET A 194 -11.49 -0.12 4.82
C MET A 194 -12.11 0.80 5.89
N ALA A 195 -12.24 0.33 7.13
CA ALA A 195 -12.69 1.12 8.28
C ALA A 195 -11.58 2.01 8.88
N LEU A 196 -10.31 1.78 8.52
CA LEU A 196 -9.19 2.57 9.02
C LEU A 196 -9.30 4.04 8.53
N PRO A 197 -9.24 5.05 9.42
CA PRO A 197 -9.39 6.45 9.02
C PRO A 197 -8.40 6.89 7.93
N ALA A 198 -7.15 6.43 8.02
CA ALA A 198 -6.13 6.69 7.00
C ALA A 198 -6.52 6.07 5.64
N PHE A 199 -7.06 4.85 5.61
CA PHE A 199 -7.49 4.21 4.36
C PHE A 199 -8.63 4.99 3.70
N GLN A 200 -9.60 5.42 4.51
CA GLN A 200 -10.71 6.25 4.04
C GLN A 200 -10.22 7.61 3.54
N GLN A 201 -9.27 8.23 4.24
CA GLN A 201 -8.66 9.49 3.80
C GLN A 201 -7.97 9.33 2.44
N TRP A 202 -7.10 8.33 2.28
CA TRP A 202 -6.47 8.03 1.00
C TRP A 202 -7.51 7.84 -0.11
N THR A 203 -8.58 7.08 0.19
CA THR A 203 -9.66 6.83 -0.77
C THR A 203 -10.37 8.12 -1.18
N ARG A 204 -10.77 8.96 -0.22
CA ARG A 204 -11.46 10.23 -0.49
C ARG A 204 -10.59 11.18 -1.29
N GLU A 205 -9.34 11.33 -0.91
CA GLU A 205 -8.40 12.23 -1.58
C GLU A 205 -8.11 11.75 -3.01
N GLY A 206 -7.92 10.44 -3.22
CA GLY A 206 -7.73 9.88 -4.56
C GLY A 206 -8.97 10.00 -5.46
N LEU A 207 -10.17 9.83 -4.90
CA LEU A 207 -11.43 10.07 -5.64
C LEU A 207 -11.62 11.55 -6.02
N ALA A 208 -11.07 12.49 -5.23
CA ALA A 208 -11.14 13.91 -5.50
C ALA A 208 -10.11 14.39 -6.54
N GLU A 209 -9.12 13.55 -6.90
CA GLU A 209 -8.18 13.87 -7.99
C GLU A 209 -8.92 13.97 -9.32
N THR A 210 -8.59 14.98 -10.13
CA THR A 210 -9.19 15.20 -11.46
C THR A 210 -8.28 14.79 -12.61
N LEU A 211 -7.00 14.53 -12.33
CA LEU A 211 -6.04 14.07 -13.34
C LEU A 211 -6.32 12.62 -13.69
N VAL A 212 -6.58 12.38 -14.97
CA VAL A 212 -6.78 11.03 -15.53
C VAL A 212 -5.49 10.54 -16.19
N ILE A 213 -5.13 9.29 -15.94
CA ILE A 213 -4.00 8.61 -16.58
C ILE A 213 -4.56 7.55 -17.51
N GLU A 214 -4.80 7.91 -18.77
CA GLU A 214 -5.55 7.13 -19.78
C GLU A 214 -5.22 5.64 -19.84
N LYS A 215 -3.93 5.28 -19.78
CA LYS A 215 -3.49 3.88 -19.80
C LYS A 215 -4.00 3.00 -18.64
N PHE A 216 -4.58 3.60 -17.60
CA PHE A 216 -5.16 2.92 -16.44
C PHE A 216 -6.69 2.96 -16.43
N GLU A 217 -7.34 3.57 -17.43
CA GLU A 217 -8.80 3.65 -17.56
C GLU A 217 -9.39 2.54 -18.45
N THR A 218 -8.55 1.82 -19.20
CA THR A 218 -8.99 0.85 -20.21
C THR A 218 -9.10 -0.60 -19.70
N VAL A 219 -9.11 -0.82 -18.36
CA VAL A 219 -9.06 -2.15 -17.72
C VAL A 219 -10.33 -2.48 -16.94
#